data_AF-A0A7W0VHC1-F1
#
_entry.id   AF-A0A7W0VHC1-F1
#
_cell.length_a   1.000
_cell.length_b   1.000
_cell.length_c   1.000
_cell.angle_alpha   90.00
_cell.angle_beta   90.00
_cell.angle_gamma   90.00
#
_symmetry.space_group_name_H-M   'P 1'
#
loop_
_entity.id
_entity.type
_entity.pdbx_description
1 polymer ?
#
loop_
_entity_poly.entity_id
_entity_poly.type
_entity_poly.pdbx_seq_one_letter_code
_entity_poly.pdbx_strand_id
1 'polypeptide(L)'
;DGKIDSFIDLRDVKHVLELHPKAEGQDYYLGIFLVGAYQEILGDLHNLFGDTNTVHVQLSPEGEYDVKEVVAGDTVSEVLAFVDYSPSDLLGRLRNSVEAALRKKLMTIEESRTLINRFRQGMIGYTYLDRE
;
A
#
# COMPACT_ATOMS: atom_id res chain seq x y z
N ASP A 1 6.57 -8.63 -15.64
CA ASP A 1 5.93 -9.84 -15.09
C ASP A 1 4.65 -9.57 -14.31
N GLY A 2 4.57 -8.50 -13.50
CA GLY A 2 3.33 -8.11 -12.81
C GLY A 2 2.20 -7.60 -13.72
N LYS A 3 1.56 -8.52 -14.45
CA LYS A 3 0.36 -8.30 -15.25
C LYS A 3 -0.51 -9.56 -15.20
N ILE A 4 -1.80 -9.40 -15.43
CA ILE A 4 -2.70 -10.51 -15.73
C ILE A 4 -2.93 -10.49 -17.25
N ASP A 5 -2.62 -11.56 -17.95
CA ASP A 5 -2.74 -11.68 -19.41
C ASP A 5 -3.63 -12.83 -19.87
N SER A 6 -4.29 -13.48 -18.91
CA SER A 6 -5.17 -14.62 -19.12
C SER A 6 -6.41 -14.45 -18.25
N PHE A 7 -7.58 -14.52 -18.86
CA PHE A 7 -8.89 -14.27 -18.24
C PHE A 7 -9.87 -15.39 -18.57
N ILE A 8 -10.82 -15.63 -17.67
CA ILE A 8 -11.81 -16.70 -17.79
C ILE A 8 -12.79 -16.38 -18.95
N ASP A 9 -13.04 -17.36 -19.82
CA ASP A 9 -14.12 -17.32 -20.81
C ASP A 9 -14.87 -18.66 -20.86
N LEU A 10 -16.09 -18.67 -21.41
CA LEU A 10 -17.01 -19.81 -21.39
C LEU A 10 -16.51 -21.02 -22.19
N ARG A 11 -15.59 -20.79 -23.14
CA ARG A 11 -15.13 -21.82 -24.08
C ARG A 11 -13.61 -21.97 -24.11
N ASP A 12 -12.86 -20.94 -23.72
CA ASP A 12 -11.39 -20.91 -23.76
C ASP A 12 -10.85 -19.85 -22.78
N VAL A 13 -9.56 -19.53 -22.85
CA VAL A 13 -8.92 -18.41 -22.14
C VAL A 13 -8.92 -17.16 -23.03
N LYS A 14 -9.36 -16.02 -22.48
CA LYS A 14 -9.23 -14.70 -23.14
C LYS A 14 -7.92 -14.04 -22.73
N HIS A 15 -7.35 -13.23 -23.64
CA HIS A 15 -6.14 -12.43 -23.36
C HIS A 15 -6.42 -10.98 -22.98
N VAL A 16 -7.70 -10.61 -22.87
CA VAL A 16 -8.15 -9.28 -22.49
C VAL A 16 -9.35 -9.38 -21.54
N LEU A 17 -9.50 -8.38 -20.68
CA LEU A 17 -10.67 -8.21 -19.82
C LEU A 17 -11.51 -7.04 -20.36
N GLU A 18 -12.75 -7.33 -20.72
CA GLU A 18 -13.73 -6.32 -21.10
C GLU A 18 -14.18 -5.57 -19.84
N LEU A 19 -14.03 -4.24 -19.84
CA LEU A 19 -14.41 -3.38 -18.72
C LEU A 19 -15.43 -2.34 -19.18
N HIS A 20 -16.25 -1.88 -18.24
CA HIS A 20 -17.14 -0.76 -18.47
C HIS A 20 -16.32 0.54 -18.58
N PRO A 21 -16.80 1.56 -19.33
CA PRO A 21 -16.17 2.88 -19.30
C PRO A 21 -16.12 3.44 -17.88
N LYS A 22 -14.94 3.90 -17.45
CA LYS A 22 -14.77 4.58 -16.16
C LYS A 22 -15.30 6.02 -16.29
N ALA A 23 -16.26 6.38 -15.45
CA ALA A 23 -16.72 7.76 -15.34
C ALA A 23 -15.66 8.64 -14.66
N GLU A 24 -15.53 9.88 -15.13
CA GLU A 24 -14.59 10.85 -14.55
C GLU A 24 -14.92 11.13 -13.07
N GLY A 25 -13.90 11.15 -12.23
CA GLY A 25 -14.06 11.37 -10.78
C GLY A 25 -14.68 10.20 -10.00
N GLN A 26 -15.00 9.07 -10.63
CA GLN A 26 -15.52 7.89 -9.93
C GLN A 26 -14.46 6.82 -9.67
N ASP A 27 -14.66 6.13 -8.56
CA ASP A 27 -13.85 4.97 -8.19
C ASP A 27 -14.17 3.79 -9.09
N TYR A 28 -13.14 3.02 -9.41
CA TYR A 28 -13.27 1.82 -10.22
C TYR A 28 -12.60 0.65 -9.51
N TYR A 29 -13.42 -0.18 -8.87
CA TYR A 29 -12.95 -1.33 -8.10
C TYR A 29 -12.90 -2.59 -8.98
N LEU A 30 -11.83 -3.36 -8.84
CA LEU A 30 -11.68 -4.67 -9.46
C LEU A 30 -11.64 -5.74 -8.38
N GLY A 31 -12.31 -6.87 -8.61
CA GLY A 31 -12.27 -8.03 -7.74
C GLY A 31 -11.50 -9.17 -8.39
N ILE A 32 -10.62 -9.80 -7.60
CA ILE A 32 -9.94 -11.04 -7.98
C ILE A 32 -10.47 -12.14 -7.07
N PHE A 33 -10.95 -13.22 -7.68
CA PHE A 33 -11.63 -14.30 -6.97
C PHE A 33 -10.79 -15.57 -6.99
N LEU A 34 -11.13 -16.52 -6.10
CA LEU A 34 -10.44 -17.81 -5.96
C LEU A 34 -8.98 -17.68 -5.50
N VAL A 35 -8.67 -16.62 -4.74
CA VAL A 35 -7.33 -16.34 -4.19
C VAL A 35 -7.12 -16.84 -2.76
N GLY A 36 -8.14 -17.43 -2.12
CA GLY A 36 -8.10 -17.83 -0.70
C GLY A 36 -7.26 -19.08 -0.39
N ALA A 37 -6.49 -19.60 -1.35
CA ALA A 37 -5.58 -20.72 -1.12
C ALA A 37 -4.19 -20.36 -1.62
N TYR A 38 -3.17 -20.59 -0.79
CA TYR A 38 -1.74 -20.34 -1.01
C TYR A 38 -1.31 -18.88 -1.19
N GLN A 39 -2.12 -18.02 -1.80
CA GLN A 39 -1.69 -16.68 -2.22
C GLN A 39 -1.29 -15.77 -1.06
N GLU A 40 -1.96 -15.89 0.10
CA GLU A 40 -1.68 -15.07 1.28
C GLU A 40 -0.27 -15.32 1.85
N ILE A 41 0.22 -16.57 1.84
CA ILE A 41 1.51 -16.93 2.47
C ILE A 41 2.67 -16.95 1.47
N LEU A 42 2.38 -17.10 0.18
CA LEU A 42 3.40 -17.15 -0.87
C LEU A 42 3.76 -15.78 -1.44
N GLY A 43 3.08 -14.72 -1.00
CA GLY A 43 3.41 -13.35 -1.38
C GLY A 43 4.85 -12.99 -0.99
N ASP A 44 5.52 -12.23 -1.86
CA ASP A 44 6.80 -11.62 -1.57
C ASP A 44 6.65 -10.10 -1.45
N LEU A 45 7.69 -9.44 -0.95
CA LEU A 45 7.73 -7.99 -0.80
C LEU A 45 8.31 -7.32 -2.06
N HIS A 46 7.79 -7.68 -3.25
CA HIS A 46 8.28 -7.11 -4.49
C HIS A 46 8.08 -5.59 -4.50
N ASN A 47 9.16 -4.83 -4.68
CA ASN A 47 9.18 -3.36 -4.53
C ASN A 47 8.76 -2.84 -3.15
N LEU A 48 8.88 -3.66 -2.10
CA LEU A 48 8.51 -3.29 -0.72
C LEU A 48 7.01 -2.98 -0.54
N PHE A 49 6.15 -3.50 -1.44
CA PHE A 49 4.73 -3.58 -1.15
C PHE A 49 4.50 -4.70 -0.16
N GLY A 50 3.94 -4.35 0.99
CA GLY A 50 3.65 -5.31 2.05
C GLY A 50 2.25 -5.89 1.95
N ASP A 51 1.82 -6.52 3.04
CA ASP A 51 0.53 -7.15 3.14
C ASP A 51 -0.61 -6.15 2.92
N THR A 52 -1.70 -6.65 2.33
CA THR A 52 -2.89 -5.83 2.11
C THR A 52 -3.80 -5.79 3.34
N ASN A 53 -4.56 -4.70 3.48
CA ASN A 53 -5.66 -4.68 4.45
C ASN A 53 -6.62 -5.87 4.23
N THR A 54 -6.89 -6.62 5.29
CA THR A 54 -7.76 -7.79 5.26
C THR A 54 -8.96 -7.59 6.18
N VAL A 55 -10.15 -7.97 5.72
CA VAL A 55 -11.41 -7.78 6.45
C VAL A 55 -12.18 -9.09 6.48
N HIS A 56 -12.60 -9.51 7.67
CA HIS A 56 -13.47 -10.67 7.84
C HIS A 56 -14.94 -10.23 7.89
N VAL A 57 -15.69 -10.61 6.87
CA VAL A 57 -17.12 -10.27 6.74
C VAL A 57 -17.97 -11.52 6.96
N GLN A 58 -18.98 -11.40 7.82
CA GLN A 58 -19.96 -12.45 8.08
C GLN A 58 -21.36 -11.99 7.66
N LEU A 59 -22.12 -12.87 7.00
CA LEU A 59 -23.53 -12.62 6.71
C LEU A 59 -24.43 -13.25 7.78
N SER A 60 -25.45 -12.50 8.21
CA SER A 60 -26.55 -13.00 9.02
C SER A 60 -27.55 -13.80 8.17
N PRO A 61 -28.35 -14.68 8.80
CA PRO A 61 -29.45 -15.38 8.12
C PRO A 61 -30.48 -14.43 7.47
N GLU A 62 -30.63 -13.23 8.01
CA GLU A 62 -31.55 -12.20 7.53
C GLU A 62 -31.00 -11.38 6.34
N GLY A 63 -29.74 -11.63 5.94
CA GLY A 63 -29.09 -10.98 4.81
C GLY A 63 -28.33 -9.69 5.14
N GLU A 64 -28.18 -9.35 6.43
CA GLU A 64 -27.31 -8.27 6.87
C GLU A 64 -25.85 -8.74 6.93
N TYR A 65 -24.89 -7.86 6.70
CA TYR A 65 -23.47 -8.18 6.85
C TYR A 65 -22.88 -7.51 8.08
N ASP A 66 -21.90 -8.16 8.69
CA ASP A 66 -21.14 -7.63 9.81
C ASP A 66 -19.63 -7.79 9.57
N VAL A 67 -18.86 -6.75 9.91
CA VAL A 67 -17.40 -6.75 9.81
C VAL A 67 -16.85 -7.16 11.16
N LYS A 68 -16.38 -8.41 11.25
CA LYS A 68 -15.91 -9.00 12.51
C LYS A 68 -14.50 -8.59 12.88
N GLU A 69 -13.65 -8.44 11.88
CA GLU A 69 -12.23 -8.21 12.08
C GLU A 69 -11.66 -7.40 10.92
N VAL A 70 -10.75 -6.49 11.27
CA VAL A 70 -9.97 -5.70 10.33
C VAL A 70 -8.50 -5.86 10.71
N VAL A 71 -7.73 -6.45 9.82
CA VAL A 71 -6.27 -6.54 9.92
C VAL A 71 -5.70 -5.47 8.99
N ALA A 72 -4.98 -4.52 9.57
CA ALA A 72 -4.29 -3.49 8.79
C ALA A 72 -3.13 -4.14 8.04
N GLY A 73 -2.95 -3.74 6.78
CA GLY A 73 -1.78 -4.11 6.00
C GLY A 73 -0.55 -3.29 6.40
N ASP A 74 0.59 -3.62 5.80
CA ASP A 74 1.87 -3.11 6.27
C ASP A 74 2.10 -1.63 5.95
N THR A 75 2.72 -0.96 6.89
CA THR A 75 3.31 0.37 6.73
C THR A 75 4.71 0.30 6.13
N VAL A 76 5.17 1.41 5.57
CA VAL A 76 6.54 1.54 5.05
C VAL A 76 7.59 1.23 6.14
N SER A 77 7.34 1.61 7.39
CA SER A 77 8.24 1.31 8.51
C SER A 77 8.36 -0.18 8.80
N GLU A 78 7.27 -0.93 8.73
CA GLU A 78 7.24 -2.38 8.99
C GLU A 78 8.01 -3.13 7.91
N VAL A 79 7.76 -2.79 6.64
CA VAL A 79 8.50 -3.41 5.52
C VAL A 79 9.99 -3.05 5.56
N LEU A 80 10.35 -1.82 5.91
CA LEU A 80 11.76 -1.44 6.08
C LEU A 80 12.42 -2.17 7.25
N ALA A 81 11.71 -2.37 8.36
CA ALA A 81 12.20 -3.15 9.49
C ALA A 81 12.43 -4.62 9.10
N PHE A 82 11.57 -5.19 8.25
CA PHE A 82 11.73 -6.55 7.73
C PHE A 82 13.03 -6.73 6.94
N VAL A 83 13.49 -5.70 6.22
CA VAL A 83 14.77 -5.71 5.48
C VAL A 83 15.93 -5.09 6.28
N ASP A 84 15.89 -5.18 7.61
CA ASP A 84 16.93 -4.76 8.56
C ASP A 84 17.26 -3.25 8.58
N TYR A 85 16.33 -2.40 8.13
CA TYR A 85 16.44 -0.96 8.34
C TYR A 85 15.73 -0.52 9.61
N SER A 86 16.37 0.38 10.36
CA SER A 86 15.76 1.02 11.52
C SER A 86 15.08 2.34 11.10
N PRO A 87 13.74 2.46 11.18
CA PRO A 87 13.02 3.71 10.93
C PRO A 87 13.54 4.89 11.76
N SER A 88 13.92 4.65 13.02
CA SER A 88 14.48 5.68 13.90
C SER A 88 15.86 6.15 13.43
N ASP A 89 16.69 5.24 12.92
CA ASP A 89 18.02 5.57 12.43
C ASP A 89 17.93 6.37 11.13
N LEU A 90 17.02 5.99 10.24
CA LEU A 90 16.74 6.73 9.01
C LEU A 90 16.27 8.15 9.32
N LEU A 91 15.35 8.31 10.27
CA LEU A 91 14.91 9.63 10.73
C LEU A 91 16.06 10.45 11.35
N GLY A 92 16.94 9.80 12.12
CA GLY A 92 18.14 10.42 12.69
C GLY A 92 19.10 10.94 11.59
N ARG A 93 19.36 10.13 10.57
CA ARG A 93 20.20 10.51 9.41
C ARG A 93 19.59 11.67 8.63
N LEU A 94 18.27 11.68 8.44
CA LEU A 94 17.57 12.80 7.81
C LEU A 94 17.72 14.08 8.63
N ARG A 95 17.53 14.01 9.96
CA ARG A 95 17.70 15.18 10.85
C ARG A 95 19.10 15.77 10.77
N ASN A 96 20.14 14.94 10.82
CA ASN A 96 21.53 15.40 10.67
C ASN A 96 21.76 16.09 9.32
N SER A 97 21.19 15.56 8.24
CA SER A 97 21.29 16.15 6.89
C SER A 97 20.57 17.50 6.81
N VAL A 98 19.39 17.60 7.42
CA VAL A 98 18.60 18.83 7.53
C VAL A 98 19.34 19.91 8.32
N GLU A 99 19.94 19.55 9.46
CA GLU A 99 20.73 20.49 10.26
C GLU A 99 21.93 21.05 9.47
N ALA A 100 22.61 20.20 8.70
CA ALA A 100 23.70 20.64 7.83
C ALA A 100 23.21 21.60 6.73
N ALA A 101 22.04 21.34 6.13
CA ALA A 101 21.44 22.21 5.12
C ALA A 101 21.03 23.58 5.70
N LEU A 102 20.46 23.61 6.91
CA LEU A 102 20.12 24.84 7.63
C LEU A 102 21.36 25.70 7.91
N ARG A 103 22.45 25.09 8.39
CA ARG A 103 23.73 25.81 8.62
C ARG A 103 24.30 26.42 7.34
N LYS A 104 24.14 25.72 6.21
CA LYS A 104 24.55 26.20 4.88
C LYS A 104 23.56 27.17 4.24
N LYS A 105 22.45 27.50 4.90
CA LYS A 105 21.36 28.36 4.38
C LYS A 105 20.78 27.86 3.05
N LEU A 106 20.77 26.54 2.84
CA LEU A 106 20.18 25.90 1.65
C LEU A 106 18.68 25.61 1.82
N MET A 107 18.15 25.82 3.02
CA MET A 107 16.78 25.51 3.42
C MET A 107 16.39 26.43 4.59
N THR A 108 15.10 26.72 4.73
CA THR A 108 14.50 27.45 5.85
C THR A 108 14.03 26.50 6.97
N ILE A 109 13.79 27.06 8.16
CA ILE A 109 13.25 26.29 9.29
C ILE A 109 11.86 25.72 8.95
N GLU A 110 11.03 26.45 8.21
CA GLU A 110 9.71 25.99 7.82
C GLU A 110 9.76 24.81 6.84
N GLU A 111 10.61 24.89 5.81
CA GLU A 111 10.85 23.78 4.87
C GLU A 111 11.38 22.54 5.59
N SER A 112 12.30 22.72 6.56
CA SER A 112 12.84 21.61 7.34
C SER A 112 11.77 20.86 8.14
N ARG A 113 10.85 21.59 8.77
CA ARG A 113 9.72 21.01 9.51
C ARG A 113 8.81 20.25 8.56
N THR A 114 8.51 20.85 7.42
CA THR A 114 7.68 20.23 6.37
C THR A 114 8.30 18.92 5.87
N LEU A 115 9.61 18.93 5.58
CA LEU A 115 10.32 17.73 5.11
C LEU A 115 10.33 16.61 6.16
N ILE A 116 10.66 16.93 7.42
CA ILE A 116 10.66 15.95 8.51
C ILE A 116 9.27 15.37 8.72
N ASN A 117 8.23 16.21 8.69
CA ASN A 117 6.85 15.76 8.86
C ASN A 117 6.42 14.85 7.70
N ARG A 118 6.71 15.23 6.45
CA ARG A 118 6.41 14.39 5.27
C ARG A 118 7.12 13.04 5.35
N PHE A 119 8.40 13.03 5.73
CA PHE A 119 9.13 11.79 5.93
C PHE A 119 8.47 10.90 7.00
N ARG A 120 8.10 11.46 8.15
CA ARG A 120 7.41 10.72 9.20
C ARG A 120 6.06 10.17 8.76
N GLN A 121 5.28 10.96 8.01
CA GLN A 121 4.00 10.53 7.47
C GLN A 121 4.18 9.40 6.45
N GLY A 122 5.16 9.50 5.55
CA GLY A 122 5.48 8.42 4.62
C GLY A 122 5.90 7.13 5.33
N MET A 123 6.65 7.22 6.43
CA MET A 123 7.07 6.05 7.20
C MET A 123 5.92 5.31 7.88
N ILE A 124 4.89 6.01 8.36
CA ILE A 124 3.68 5.38 8.96
C ILE A 124 2.58 5.12 7.92
N GLY A 125 2.79 5.56 6.68
CA GLY A 125 1.86 5.37 5.59
C GLY A 125 1.80 3.91 5.16
N TYR A 126 0.64 3.53 4.63
CA TYR A 126 0.42 2.25 3.99
C TYR A 126 1.36 2.12 2.78
N THR A 127 1.83 0.91 2.48
CA THR A 127 2.81 0.69 1.41
C THR A 127 2.24 0.93 0.00
N TYR A 128 0.92 0.88 -0.16
CA TYR A 128 0.25 1.12 -1.45
C TYR A 128 0.00 2.61 -1.71
N LEU A 129 -0.33 2.91 -2.97
CA LEU A 129 -0.48 4.28 -3.45
C LEU A 129 -1.79 4.92 -2.99
N ASP A 130 -1.73 6.21 -2.68
CA ASP A 130 -2.91 7.06 -2.47
C ASP A 130 -3.47 7.56 -3.82
N ARG A 131 -4.74 8.00 -3.79
CA ARG A 131 -5.36 8.69 -4.93
C ARG A 131 -4.78 10.09 -5.04
N GLU A 132 -4.39 10.49 -6.26
CA GLU A 132 -4.06 11.88 -6.59
C GLU A 132 -5.29 12.80 -6.54
#